data_AF-A0A317IBT6-F1
#
_entry.id   AF-A0A317IBT6-F1
#
_cell.length_a   1.000
_cell.length_b   1.000
_cell.length_c   1.000
_cell.angle_alpha   90.00
_cell.angle_beta   90.00
_cell.angle_gamma   90.00
#
_symmetry.space_group_name_H-M   'P 1'
#
loop_
_entity.id
_entity.type
_entity.pdbx_description
1 polymer ?
#
loop_
_entity_poly.entity_id
_entity_poly.type
_entity_poly.pdbx_seq_one_letter_code
_entity_poly.pdbx_strand_id
1 'polypeptide(L)'
;MEHSEHVVASPEITFPHEPAANTKRIWKTFWILLVITMVELACGLTIYTIHKNPDFSYSTVLFIKGAVVILSLAKAFFIVSVFMHLGDEIRNMTLTIVVPLLLFVWFIAAFLWDGNSWRNLRNEFNREVPGQTQPAKPEVKKPGALD
;
A
#
# COMPACT_ATOMS: atom_id res chain seq x y z
N MET A 1 2.95 19.56 -75.33
CA MET A 1 1.67 19.58 -74.60
C MET A 1 1.92 18.83 -73.30
N GLU A 2 2.10 19.59 -72.23
CA GLU A 2 2.16 19.07 -70.86
C GLU A 2 0.81 18.44 -70.53
N HIS A 3 0.82 17.22 -70.00
CA HIS A 3 -0.34 16.65 -69.34
C HIS A 3 -0.07 16.59 -67.85
N SER A 4 -0.60 17.61 -67.19
CA SER A 4 -0.81 17.71 -65.76
C SER A 4 -1.81 16.66 -65.28
N GLU A 5 -1.51 16.15 -64.07
CA GLU A 5 -2.42 15.67 -63.03
C GLU A 5 -3.35 14.49 -63.32
N HIS A 6 -3.14 13.40 -62.59
CA HIS A 6 -4.10 12.92 -61.59
C HIS A 6 -3.33 12.11 -60.54
N VAL A 7 -2.94 12.77 -59.44
CA VAL A 7 -2.51 12.09 -58.21
C VAL A 7 -3.77 11.44 -57.63
N VAL A 8 -3.93 10.15 -57.88
CA VAL A 8 -5.01 9.33 -57.34
C VAL A 8 -4.87 9.36 -55.82
N ALA A 9 -5.81 10.05 -55.16
CA ALA A 9 -5.97 10.01 -53.72
C ALA A 9 -6.08 8.54 -53.30
N SER A 10 -5.07 8.05 -52.55
CA SER A 10 -5.12 6.71 -52.00
C SER A 10 -6.40 6.57 -51.18
N PRO A 11 -7.24 5.57 -51.42
CA PRO A 11 -8.32 5.26 -50.51
C PRO A 11 -7.65 4.85 -49.20
N GLU A 12 -7.79 5.68 -48.16
CA GLU A 12 -7.37 5.34 -46.82
C GLU A 12 -8.14 4.07 -46.42
N ILE A 13 -7.47 2.92 -46.52
CA ILE A 13 -8.03 1.64 -46.11
C ILE A 13 -8.13 1.70 -44.58
N THR A 14 -9.28 2.13 -44.10
CA THR A 14 -9.65 2.02 -42.69
C THR A 14 -9.90 0.53 -42.43
N PHE A 15 -8.85 -0.19 -42.05
CA PHE A 15 -8.98 -1.54 -41.53
C PHE A 15 -9.78 -1.44 -40.22
N PRO A 16 -10.94 -2.12 -40.09
CA PRO A 16 -11.62 -2.21 -38.81
C PRO A 16 -10.64 -2.85 -37.83
N HIS A 17 -10.20 -2.08 -36.84
CA HIS A 17 -9.36 -2.57 -35.75
C HIS A 17 -10.06 -3.77 -35.12
N GLU A 18 -9.42 -4.94 -35.15
CA GLU A 18 -9.90 -6.11 -34.43
C GLU A 18 -10.07 -5.74 -32.95
N PRO A 19 -11.18 -6.12 -32.29
CA PRO A 19 -11.35 -5.83 -30.88
C PRO A 19 -10.24 -6.52 -30.09
N ALA A 20 -9.47 -5.72 -29.34
CA ALA A 20 -8.32 -6.19 -28.56
C ALA A 20 -8.67 -7.49 -27.81
N ALA A 21 -7.97 -8.58 -28.13
CA ALA A 21 -8.24 -9.95 -27.68
C ALA A 21 -8.31 -10.13 -26.14
N ASN A 22 -7.87 -9.13 -25.37
CA ASN A 22 -7.72 -9.21 -23.91
C ASN A 22 -8.85 -8.58 -23.09
N THR A 23 -9.79 -7.85 -23.72
CA THR A 23 -10.86 -7.13 -22.99
C THR A 23 -11.73 -8.06 -22.14
N LYS A 24 -12.01 -9.28 -22.62
CA LYS A 24 -12.82 -10.27 -21.89
C LYS A 24 -12.16 -10.75 -20.59
N ARG A 25 -10.83 -10.89 -20.58
CA ARG A 25 -10.05 -11.31 -19.41
C ARG A 25 -10.02 -10.21 -18.35
N ILE A 26 -9.87 -8.97 -18.79
CA ILE A 26 -9.89 -7.78 -17.94
C ILE A 26 -11.25 -7.68 -17.23
N TRP A 27 -12.34 -7.81 -17.97
CA TRP A 27 -13.69 -7.74 -17.43
C TRP A 27 -13.98 -8.84 -16.40
N LYS A 28 -13.58 -10.09 -16.67
CA LYS A 28 -13.72 -11.20 -15.72
C LYS A 28 -12.97 -10.93 -14.40
N THR A 29 -11.75 -10.40 -14.52
CA THR A 29 -10.89 -10.09 -13.38
C THR A 29 -11.45 -8.92 -12.57
N PHE A 30 -11.92 -7.89 -13.25
CA PHE A 30 -12.60 -6.76 -12.64
C PHE A 30 -13.76 -7.22 -11.75
N TRP A 31 -14.64 -8.10 -12.25
CA TRP A 31 -15.75 -8.62 -11.44
C TRP A 31 -15.30 -9.45 -10.24
N ILE A 32 -14.28 -10.30 -10.40
CA ILE A 32 -13.70 -11.05 -9.27
C ILE A 32 -13.17 -10.11 -8.20
N LEU A 33 -12.41 -9.09 -8.60
CA LEU A 33 -11.82 -8.10 -7.70
C LEU A 33 -12.88 -7.22 -7.04
N LEU A 34 -13.93 -6.86 -7.77
CA LEU A 34 -15.08 -6.14 -7.24
C LEU A 34 -15.77 -6.94 -6.13
N VAL A 35 -16.05 -8.23 -6.37
CA VAL A 35 -16.68 -9.09 -5.37
C VAL A 35 -15.80 -9.23 -4.13
N ILE A 36 -14.49 -9.50 -4.30
CA ILE A 36 -13.54 -9.56 -3.18
C ILE A 36 -13.55 -8.25 -2.38
N THR A 37 -13.55 -7.10 -3.07
CA THR A 37 -13.55 -5.78 -2.41
C THR A 37 -14.86 -5.51 -1.66
N MET A 38 -16.00 -5.92 -2.21
CA MET A 38 -17.30 -5.81 -1.55
C MET A 38 -17.38 -6.67 -0.28
N VAL A 39 -16.86 -7.90 -0.34
CA VAL A 39 -16.79 -8.81 0.82
C VAL A 39 -15.86 -8.23 1.90
N GLU A 40 -14.68 -7.74 1.50
CA GLU A 40 -13.73 -7.10 2.41
C GLU A 40 -14.35 -5.90 3.13
N LEU A 41 -15.03 -5.01 2.40
CA LEU A 41 -15.71 -3.85 2.97
C LEU A 41 -16.84 -4.24 3.93
N ALA A 42 -17.63 -5.26 3.57
CA ALA A 42 -18.70 -5.78 4.43
C ALA A 42 -18.15 -6.39 5.74
N CYS A 43 -17.05 -7.15 5.67
CA CYS A 43 -16.36 -7.65 6.86
C CYS A 43 -15.79 -6.51 7.72
N GLY A 44 -15.20 -5.49 7.09
CA GLY A 44 -14.72 -4.29 7.78
C GLY A 44 -15.84 -3.52 8.52
N LEU A 45 -16.99 -3.36 7.86
CA LEU A 45 -18.16 -2.72 8.47
C LEU A 45 -18.75 -3.56 9.61
N THR A 46 -18.75 -4.88 9.45
CA THR A 46 -19.21 -5.81 10.48
C THR A 46 -18.34 -5.68 11.74
N ILE A 47 -17.01 -5.57 11.61
CA ILE A 47 -16.12 -5.28 12.75
C ILE A 47 -16.50 -3.96 13.44
N TYR A 48 -16.79 -2.90 12.69
CA TYR A 48 -17.18 -1.61 13.28
C TYR A 48 -18.47 -1.72 14.11
N THR A 49 -19.45 -2.48 13.63
CA THR A 49 -20.70 -2.72 14.37
C THR A 49 -20.51 -3.63 15.59
N ILE A 50 -19.64 -4.63 15.48
CA ILE A 50 -19.32 -5.58 16.56
C ILE A 50 -18.49 -4.93 17.66
N HIS A 51 -17.61 -3.98 17.35
CA HIS A 51 -16.80 -3.27 18.36
C HIS A 51 -17.63 -2.51 19.41
N LYS A 52 -18.91 -2.24 19.13
CA LYS A 52 -19.84 -1.62 20.08
C LYS A 52 -20.53 -2.61 21.02
N ASN A 53 -20.44 -3.92 20.76
CA ASN A 53 -21.02 -4.96 21.61
C ASN A 53 -19.92 -5.62 22.46
N PRO A 54 -20.05 -5.61 23.80
CA PRO A 54 -19.03 -6.16 24.71
C PRO A 54 -18.94 -7.69 24.71
N ASP A 55 -19.87 -8.40 24.07
CA ASP A 55 -19.97 -9.87 24.14
C ASP A 55 -19.07 -10.63 23.14
N PHE A 56 -18.38 -9.93 22.24
CA PHE A 56 -17.53 -10.59 21.25
C PHE A 56 -16.14 -10.91 21.79
N SER A 57 -15.75 -12.18 21.65
CA SER A 57 -14.42 -12.66 22.02
C SER A 57 -13.33 -11.90 21.25
N TYR A 58 -12.34 -11.38 21.97
CA TYR A 58 -11.17 -10.66 21.43
C TYR A 58 -10.48 -11.43 20.29
N SER A 59 -10.43 -12.76 20.40
CA SER A 59 -9.87 -13.65 19.37
C SER A 59 -10.62 -13.59 18.03
N THR A 60 -11.96 -13.52 18.06
CA THR A 60 -12.79 -13.43 16.85
C THR A 60 -12.58 -12.09 16.15
N VAL A 61 -12.47 -11.00 16.91
CA VAL A 61 -12.19 -9.67 16.35
C VAL A 61 -10.81 -9.63 15.70
N LEU A 62 -9.79 -10.23 16.32
CA LEU A 62 -8.46 -10.36 15.74
C LEU A 62 -8.45 -11.22 14.47
N PHE A 63 -9.20 -12.34 14.46
CA PHE A 63 -9.31 -13.20 13.28
C PHE A 63 -9.90 -12.45 12.09
N ILE A 64 -11.02 -11.74 12.28
CA ILE A 64 -11.66 -10.98 11.18
C ILE A 64 -10.75 -9.85 10.72
N LYS A 65 -10.06 -9.14 11.63
CA LYS A 65 -9.05 -8.14 11.27
C LYS A 65 -7.94 -8.73 10.40
N GLY A 66 -7.41 -9.90 10.79
CA GLY A 66 -6.40 -10.61 10.01
C GLY A 66 -6.92 -11.03 8.64
N ALA A 67 -8.15 -11.57 8.57
CA ALA A 67 -8.78 -11.97 7.31
C ALA A 67 -8.96 -10.79 6.35
N VAL A 68 -9.40 -9.62 6.86
CA VAL A 68 -9.53 -8.39 6.06
C VAL A 68 -8.18 -7.98 5.50
N VAL A 69 -7.12 -7.94 6.32
CA VAL A 69 -5.77 -7.59 5.87
C VAL A 69 -5.25 -8.55 4.79
N ILE A 70 -5.46 -9.85 4.97
CA ILE A 70 -5.05 -10.87 3.99
C ILE A 70 -5.82 -10.69 2.67
N LEU A 71 -7.14 -10.44 2.72
CA LEU A 71 -7.96 -10.15 1.55
C LEU A 71 -7.48 -8.88 0.82
N SER A 72 -7.12 -7.82 1.54
CA SER A 72 -6.57 -6.60 0.95
C SER A 72 -5.24 -6.85 0.24
N LEU A 73 -4.34 -7.65 0.83
CA LEU A 73 -3.06 -8.02 0.23
C LEU A 73 -3.26 -8.90 -1.01
N ALA A 74 -4.16 -9.89 -0.92
CA ALA A 74 -4.50 -10.77 -2.04
C ALA A 74 -5.06 -9.97 -3.22
N LYS A 75 -5.97 -9.02 -2.96
CA LYS A 75 -6.51 -8.14 -4.02
C LYS A 75 -5.41 -7.31 -4.66
N ALA A 76 -4.48 -6.76 -3.87
CA ALA A 76 -3.38 -5.94 -4.39
C ALA A 76 -2.46 -6.76 -5.30
N PHE A 77 -2.11 -7.98 -4.90
CA PHE A 77 -1.34 -8.89 -5.73
C PHE A 77 -2.08 -9.29 -7.01
N PHE A 78 -3.38 -9.53 -6.92
CA PHE A 78 -4.21 -9.91 -8.07
C PHE A 78 -4.38 -8.75 -9.07
N ILE A 79 -4.41 -7.50 -8.59
CA ILE A 79 -4.39 -6.30 -9.42
C ILE A 79 -3.07 -6.22 -10.19
N VAL A 80 -1.93 -6.30 -9.48
CA VAL A 80 -0.58 -6.19 -10.07
C VAL A 80 -0.24 -7.35 -11.01
N SER A 81 -0.79 -8.55 -10.79
CA SER A 81 -0.55 -9.68 -11.68
C SER A 81 -1.45 -9.65 -12.93
N VAL A 82 -2.71 -9.21 -12.80
CA VAL A 82 -3.69 -9.36 -13.89
C VAL A 82 -3.96 -8.07 -14.68
N PHE A 83 -4.18 -6.92 -14.02
CA PHE A 83 -4.39 -5.66 -14.75
C PHE A 83 -3.14 -5.16 -15.43
N MET A 84 -2.00 -5.60 -14.93
CA MET A 84 -0.73 -5.28 -15.53
C MET A 84 -0.40 -6.19 -16.71
N HIS A 85 -1.09 -7.32 -16.94
CA HIS A 85 -0.95 -8.19 -18.12
C HIS A 85 0.49 -8.28 -18.68
N LEU A 86 1.45 -8.39 -17.77
CA LEU A 86 2.86 -8.09 -18.01
C LEU A 86 3.74 -9.34 -17.95
N GLY A 87 3.15 -10.47 -17.52
CA GLY A 87 3.85 -11.70 -17.20
C GLY A 87 4.48 -12.41 -18.40
N ASP A 88 3.80 -12.39 -19.55
CA ASP A 88 4.26 -13.14 -20.73
C ASP A 88 5.01 -12.24 -21.75
N GLU A 89 4.83 -10.92 -21.70
CA GLU A 89 5.41 -10.01 -22.70
C GLU A 89 6.53 -9.10 -22.12
N ILE A 90 6.51 -8.77 -20.81
CA ILE A 90 7.41 -7.73 -20.25
C ILE A 90 7.76 -7.94 -18.76
N ARG A 91 8.28 -9.12 -18.39
CA ARG A 91 8.78 -9.40 -17.02
C ARG A 91 9.66 -8.30 -16.41
N ASN A 92 10.42 -7.58 -17.23
CA ASN A 92 11.25 -6.44 -16.82
C ASN A 92 10.43 -5.26 -16.28
N MET A 93 9.24 -5.00 -16.82
CA MET A 93 8.37 -3.92 -16.35
C MET A 93 7.56 -4.35 -15.12
N THR A 94 7.30 -5.66 -14.89
CA THR A 94 6.81 -6.10 -13.56
C THR A 94 7.85 -5.81 -12.47
N LEU A 95 9.12 -6.05 -12.75
CA LEU A 95 10.20 -5.85 -11.79
C LEU A 95 10.36 -4.37 -11.39
N THR A 96 10.16 -3.42 -12.32
CA THR A 96 10.23 -1.97 -12.00
C THR A 96 9.09 -1.49 -11.11
N ILE A 97 7.99 -2.24 -11.01
CA ILE A 97 6.86 -1.93 -10.11
C ILE A 97 6.99 -2.70 -8.79
N VAL A 98 7.36 -3.98 -8.86
CA VAL A 98 7.47 -4.85 -7.67
C VAL A 98 8.66 -4.47 -6.79
N VAL A 99 9.81 -4.11 -7.37
CA VAL A 99 11.00 -3.71 -6.60
C VAL A 99 10.75 -2.49 -5.71
N PRO A 100 10.25 -1.35 -6.21
CA PRO A 100 9.96 -0.21 -5.35
C PRO A 100 8.85 -0.50 -4.34
N LEU A 101 7.84 -1.31 -4.68
CA LEU A 101 6.83 -1.74 -3.70
C LEU A 101 7.44 -2.57 -2.56
N LEU A 102 8.37 -3.48 -2.88
CA LEU A 102 9.01 -4.35 -1.90
C LEU A 102 9.98 -3.54 -1.01
N LEU A 103 10.74 -2.60 -1.58
CA LEU A 103 11.54 -1.65 -0.82
C LEU A 103 10.68 -0.76 0.08
N PHE A 104 9.49 -0.34 -0.37
CA PHE A 104 8.58 0.45 0.44
C PHE A 104 8.07 -0.34 1.66
N VAL A 105 7.64 -1.58 1.48
CA VAL A 105 7.21 -2.45 2.58
C VAL A 105 8.37 -2.74 3.55
N TRP A 106 9.56 -3.02 3.03
CA TRP A 106 10.78 -3.20 3.83
C TRP A 106 11.08 -1.95 4.67
N PHE A 107 11.01 -0.78 4.06
CA PHE A 107 11.31 0.49 4.71
C PHE A 107 10.34 0.80 5.86
N ILE A 108 9.04 0.54 5.67
CA ILE A 108 8.04 0.64 6.75
C ILE A 108 8.39 -0.31 7.88
N ALA A 109 8.73 -1.57 7.58
CA ALA A 109 9.09 -2.55 8.60
C ALA A 109 10.35 -2.14 9.38
N ALA A 110 11.39 -1.68 8.69
CA ALA A 110 12.63 -1.22 9.30
C ALA A 110 12.39 -0.02 10.24
N PHE A 111 11.61 0.97 9.79
CA PHE A 111 11.27 2.11 10.64
C PHE A 111 10.35 1.75 11.81
N LEU A 112 9.44 0.80 11.65
CA LEU A 112 8.60 0.34 12.75
C LEU A 112 9.43 -0.38 13.81
N TRP A 113 10.43 -1.16 13.38
CA TRP A 113 11.38 -1.81 14.28
C TRP A 113 12.26 -0.78 15.02
N ASP A 114 12.88 0.13 14.29
CA ASP A 114 13.75 1.17 14.86
C ASP A 114 12.96 2.14 15.76
N GLY A 115 11.76 2.53 15.34
CA GLY A 115 10.84 3.32 16.15
C GLY A 115 10.40 2.61 17.44
N ASN A 116 10.19 1.29 17.40
CA ASN A 116 9.89 0.53 18.61
C ASN A 116 11.11 0.42 19.54
N SER A 117 12.31 0.24 19.00
CA SER A 117 13.57 0.27 19.75
C SER A 117 13.77 1.62 20.45
N TRP A 118 13.64 2.72 19.70
CA TRP A 118 13.72 4.08 20.23
C TRP A 118 12.71 4.33 21.35
N ARG A 119 11.47 3.90 21.16
CA ARG A 119 10.42 4.00 22.19
C ARG A 119 10.77 3.22 23.45
N ASN A 120 11.34 2.01 23.30
CA ASN A 120 11.74 1.18 24.42
C ASN A 120 12.89 1.82 25.23
N LEU A 121 13.93 2.28 24.54
CA LEU A 121 15.07 2.97 25.15
C LEU A 121 14.64 4.23 25.89
N ARG A 122 13.78 5.06 25.29
CA ARG A 122 13.27 6.26 25.96
C ARG A 122 12.44 5.94 27.20
N ASN A 123 11.64 4.88 27.17
CA ASN A 123 10.89 4.44 28.36
C ASN A 123 11.81 3.94 29.48
N GLU A 124 12.95 3.37 29.13
CA GLU A 124 13.97 2.91 30.08
C GLU A 124 14.77 4.08 30.68
N PHE A 125 15.23 5.03 29.84
CA PHE A 125 15.97 6.21 30.29
C PHE A 125 15.11 7.24 31.02
N ASN A 126 13.85 7.40 30.62
CA ASN A 126 12.88 8.29 31.27
C ASN A 126 12.06 7.57 32.34
N ARG A 127 12.54 6.40 32.81
CA ARG A 127 11.92 5.69 33.92
C ARG A 127 12.16 6.50 35.19
N GLU A 128 11.15 7.24 35.61
CA GLU A 128 11.11 7.83 36.95
C GLU A 128 11.14 6.69 37.97
N VAL A 129 12.30 6.45 38.58
CA VAL A 129 12.41 5.55 39.72
C VAL A 129 11.63 6.21 40.86
N PRO A 130 10.57 5.60 41.40
CA PRO A 130 9.86 6.18 42.54
C PRO A 130 10.85 6.27 43.70
N GLY A 131 11.34 7.48 43.99
CA GLY A 131 12.33 7.77 45.03
C GLY A 131 13.70 8.26 44.58
N GLN A 132 14.01 8.42 43.28
CA GLN A 132 15.22 9.12 42.85
C GLN A 132 14.90 10.36 42.01
N THR A 133 15.00 11.51 42.66
CA THR A 133 14.99 12.84 42.03
C THR A 133 16.15 12.93 41.04
N GLN A 134 15.86 13.37 39.81
CA GLN A 134 16.86 13.65 38.78
C GLN A 134 17.99 14.51 39.39
N PRO A 135 19.29 14.18 39.20
CA PRO A 135 20.36 15.06 39.66
C PRO A 135 20.17 16.41 38.96
N ALA A 136 20.00 17.46 39.77
CA ALA A 136 19.74 18.81 39.30
C ALA A 136 20.73 19.17 38.19
N LYS A 137 20.20 19.60 37.05
CA LYS A 137 20.95 20.14 35.92
C LYS A 137 22.04 21.09 36.47
N PRO A 138 23.33 20.85 36.24
CA PRO A 138 24.37 21.70 36.81
C PRO A 138 24.14 23.13 36.32
N GLU A 139 23.85 24.02 37.27
CA GLU A 139 23.67 25.43 37.03
C GLU A 139 25.01 25.98 36.56
N VAL A 140 25.10 26.31 35.27
CA VAL A 140 26.26 26.99 34.70
C VAL A 140 26.29 28.39 35.30
N LYS A 141 27.07 28.57 36.37
CA LYS A 141 27.32 29.86 36.99
C LYS A 141 28.01 30.75 35.94
N LYS A 142 27.26 31.69 35.36
CA LYS A 142 27.81 32.70 34.45
C LYS A 142 28.84 33.53 35.22
N PRO A 143 30.10 33.60 34.78
CA PRO A 143 31.08 34.43 35.44
C PRO A 143 30.85 35.89 35.05
N GLY A 144 30.67 36.76 36.04
CA GLY A 144 30.74 38.21 35.85
C GLY A 144 29.41 38.95 36.03
N ALA A 145 28.98 39.06 37.28
CA ALA A 145 28.27 40.25 37.74
C ALA A 145 28.94 40.62 39.08
N LEU A 146 29.97 41.46 38.97
CA LEU A 146 30.50 42.22 40.09
C LEU A 146 29.60 43.44 40.23
N ASP A 147 29.12 43.63 41.45
CA ASP A 147 28.68 44.84 42.16
C ASP A 147 28.61 46.15 41.36
#